data_AF-A0A371QVY1-F1
#
_entry.id   AF-A0A371QVY1-F1
#
_cell.length_a   1.000
_cell.length_b   1.000
_cell.length_c   1.000
_cell.angle_alpha   90.00
_cell.angle_beta   90.00
_cell.angle_gamma   90.00
#
_symmetry.space_group_name_H-M   'P 1'
#
loop_
_entity.id
_entity.type
_entity.pdbx_description
1 polymer ?
#
loop_
_entity_poly.entity_id
_entity_poly.type
_entity_poly.pdbx_seq_one_letter_code
_entity_poly.pdbx_strand_id
1 'polypeptide(L)' 'MKYIAVVCTRCGRASAARADSKKHLCPYCGAVVEIDKATILAVGNAKAVREAVVRHNMEAG' A
#
# COMPACT_ATOMS: atom_id res chain seq x y z
N MET A 1 -1.74 -15.67 -5.52
CA MET A 1 -0.82 -14.72 -4.83
C MET A 1 -1.67 -13.64 -4.18
N LYS A 2 -1.42 -13.31 -2.90
CA LYS A 2 -2.16 -12.27 -2.17
C LYS A 2 -1.35 -10.97 -2.16
N TYR A 3 -2.05 -9.86 -2.28
CA TYR A 3 -1.52 -8.50 -2.23
C TYR A 3 -2.17 -7.75 -1.08
N ILE A 4 -1.51 -6.68 -0.67
CA ILE A 4 -1.97 -5.75 0.34
C ILE A 4 -1.85 -4.32 -0.17
N ALA A 5 -2.82 -3.48 0.15
CA ALA A 5 -2.74 -2.03 -0.03
C ALA A 5 -2.18 -1.42 1.26
N VAL A 6 -1.00 -0.83 1.21
CA VAL A 6 -0.34 -0.21 2.36
C VAL A 6 -0.22 1.29 2.19
N VAL A 7 -0.52 2.02 3.26
CA VAL A 7 -0.36 3.48 3.33
C VAL A 7 1.05 3.81 3.78
N CYS A 8 1.73 4.65 3.01
CA CYS A 8 3.01 5.20 3.42
C CYS A 8 2.82 6.22 4.54
N THR A 9 3.42 5.98 5.70
CA THR A 9 3.39 6.91 6.84
C THR A 9 4.11 8.22 6.57
N ARG A 10 4.98 8.28 5.56
CA ARG A 10 5.74 9.50 5.21
C ARG A 10 4.97 10.44 4.29
N CYS A 11 4.33 9.93 3.23
CA CYS A 11 3.65 10.77 2.23
C CYS A 11 2.13 10.58 2.19
N GLY A 12 1.56 9.70 3.03
CA GLY A 12 0.12 9.45 3.11
C GLY A 12 -0.47 8.67 1.93
N ARG A 13 0.31 8.39 0.88
CA ARG A 13 -0.16 7.66 -0.31
C ARG A 13 -0.17 6.16 -0.09
N ALA A 14 -1.19 5.51 -0.61
CA ALA A 14 -1.33 4.06 -0.65
C ALA A 14 -0.57 3.45 -1.84
N SER A 15 -0.08 2.23 -1.66
CA SER A 15 0.65 1.46 -2.67
C SER A 15 0.41 -0.04 -2.49
N ALA A 16 0.49 -0.80 -3.58
CA ALA A 16 0.31 -2.24 -3.54
C ALA A 16 1.63 -2.96 -3.22
N ALA A 17 1.62 -3.84 -2.24
CA ALA A 17 2.73 -4.72 -1.90
C ALA A 17 2.27 -6.19 -1.90
N ARG A 18 3.22 -7.13 -1.98
CA ARG A 18 2.87 -8.54 -1.76
C ARG A 18 2.65 -8.79 -0.27
N ALA A 19 1.68 -9.64 0.04
CA ALA A 19 1.30 -9.91 1.44
C ALA A 19 2.39 -10.61 2.25
N ASP A 20 3.35 -11.26 1.59
CA ASP A 20 4.49 -11.97 2.18
C ASP A 20 5.75 -11.10 2.33
N SER A 21 5.71 -9.85 1.84
CA SER A 21 6.86 -8.95 1.93
C SER A 21 6.92 -8.29 3.30
N LYS A 22 8.11 -8.23 3.91
CA LYS A 22 8.33 -7.50 5.18
C LYS A 22 8.48 -6.00 4.99
N LYS A 23 9.04 -5.60 3.84
CA LYS A 23 9.33 -4.21 3.49
C LYS A 23 8.79 -3.89 2.11
N HIS A 24 8.33 -2.67 1.93
CA HIS A 24 7.86 -2.15 0.66
C HIS A 24 8.45 -0.76 0.42
N LEU A 25 9.06 -0.56 -0.75
CA LEU A 25 9.53 0.76 -1.16
C LEU A 25 8.34 1.56 -1.70
N CYS A 26 8.00 2.66 -1.03
CA CYS A 26 6.95 3.56 -1.50
C CYS A 26 7.36 4.15 -2.86
N PRO A 27 6.60 3.90 -3.93
CA PRO A 27 6.96 4.37 -5.27
C PRO A 27 6.78 5.89 -5.45
N TYR A 28 6.16 6.57 -4.48
CA TYR A 28 5.87 8.01 -4.57
C TYR A 28 6.96 8.87 -3.93
N CYS A 29 7.46 8.50 -2.75
CA CYS A 29 8.42 9.31 -2.00
C CYS A 29 9.76 8.60 -1.70
N GLY A 30 9.90 7.33 -2.11
CA GLY A 30 11.11 6.54 -1.87
C GLY A 30 11.31 6.06 -0.42
N ALA A 31 10.33 6.27 0.47
CA ALA A 31 10.42 5.75 1.83
C ALA A 31 10.28 4.23 1.87
N VAL A 32 11.05 3.59 2.75
CA VAL A 32 10.87 2.16 3.05
C VAL A 32 9.78 2.01 4.11
N VAL A 33 8.69 1.36 3.72
CA VAL A 33 7.55 1.04 4.57
C VAL A 33 7.74 -0.36 5.14
N GLU A 34 7.78 -0.47 6.46
CA GLU A 34 7.71 -1.77 7.15
C GLU A 34 6.26 -2.23 7.15
N ILE A 35 5.97 -3.34 6.46
CA ILE A 35 4.59 -3.83 6.26
C ILE A 35 3.91 -4.12 7.59
N ASP A 36 4.64 -4.71 8.55
CA ASP A 36 4.14 -5.03 9.89
C ASP A 36 3.70 -3.80 10.70
N LYS A 37 4.20 -2.60 10.35
CA LYS A 37 3.87 -1.33 11.02
C LYS A 37 3.02 -0.40 10.16
N ALA A 38 2.73 -0.79 8.92
CA ALA A 38 1.99 0.03 7.98
C ALA A 38 0.48 -0.12 8.20
N THR A 39 -0.28 0.93 7.88
CA THR A 39 -1.73 0.82 7.78
C THR A 39 -2.10 0.05 6.52
N ILE A 40 -2.80 -1.08 6.68
CA ILE A 40 -3.29 -1.89 5.58
C ILE A 40 -4.74 -1.50 5.27
N LEU A 41 -5.00 -1.04 4.05
CA LEU A 41 -6.34 -0.66 3.60
C LEU A 41 -7.16 -1.84 3.08
N ALA A 42 -6.48 -2.80 2.45
CA ALA A 42 -7.12 -3.95 1.84
C ALA A 42 -6.12 -5.11 1.69
N VAL A 43 -6.64 -6.34 1.73
CA VAL A 43 -5.91 -7.57 1.45
C VAL A 43 -6.71 -8.38 0.44
N GLY A 44 -6.07 -8.86 -0.64
CA GLY A 44 -6.80 -9.63 -1.64
C GLY A 44 -6.02 -9.93 -2.90
N ASN A 45 -6.76 -10.11 -4.00
CA ASN A 45 -6.17 -10.22 -5.33
C ASN A 45 -5.67 -8.85 -5.83
N ALA A 46 -4.90 -8.85 -6.91
CA ALA A 46 -4.30 -7.62 -7.46
C ALA A 46 -5.35 -6.56 -7.83
N LYS A 47 -6.52 -6.98 -8.34
CA LYS A 47 -7.61 -6.07 -8.74
C LYS A 47 -8.18 -5.32 -7.54
N ALA A 48 -8.60 -6.05 -6.51
CA ALA A 48 -9.19 -5.47 -5.29
C ALA A 48 -8.21 -4.55 -4.56
N VAL A 49 -6.93 -4.93 -4.49
CA VAL A 49 -5.89 -4.09 -3.89
C VAL A 49 -5.64 -2.83 -4.70
N ARG A 50 -5.60 -2.93 -6.03
CA ARG A 50 -5.41 -1.76 -6.90
C ARG A 50 -6.57 -0.78 -6.78
N GLU A 51 -7.81 -1.27 -6.74
CA GLU A 51 -9.00 -0.44 -6.52
C GLU A 51 -8.92 0.32 -5.19
N ALA A 52 -8.51 -0.36 -4.11
CA ALA A 52 -8.33 0.28 -2.80
C ALA A 52 -7.23 1.37 -2.82
N VAL A 53 -6.10 1.10 -3.47
CA VAL A 53 -5.00 2.07 -3.63
C VAL A 53 -5.46 3.31 -4.40
N VAL A 54 -6.19 3.10 -5.51
CA VAL A 54 -6.67 4.21 -6.34
C VAL A 54 -7.67 5.07 -5.57
N ARG A 55 -8.66 4.47 -4.89
CA ARG A 55 -9.63 5.22 -4.07
C ARG A 55 -8.93 6.10 -3.03
N HIS A 56 -8.06 5.50 -2.21
CA HIS A 56 -7.34 6.24 -1.17
C HIS A 56 -6.51 7.39 -1.73
N ASN A 57 -5.79 7.16 -2.83
CA ASN A 57 -4.94 8.19 -3.44
C ASN A 57 -5.73 9.29 -4.16
N MET A 58 -6.99 9.04 -4.56
CA MET A 58 -7.89 10.05 -5.10
C MET A 58 -8.51 10.91 -3.99
N GLU A 59 -8.78 10.32 -2.82
CA GLU A 59 -9.35 11.03 -1.66
C GLU A 59 -8.28 11.82 -0.87
N ALA A 60 -7.01 11.42 -0.96
CA ALA A 60 -5.89 12.06 -0.27
C ALA A 60 -5.28 13.26 -1.03
N GLY A 61 -5.85 13.64 -2.18
CA GLY A 61 -5.43 14.79 -3.00
C GLY A 61 -6.50 15.86 -3.02
#